data_AF-A0A0P7VI43-F1
#
_entry.id   AF-A0A0P7VI43-F1
#
_cell.length_a   1.000
_cell.length_b   1.000
_cell.length_c   1.000
_cell.angle_alpha   90.00
_cell.angle_beta   90.00
_cell.angle_gamma   90.00
#
_symmetry.space_group_name_H-M   'P 1'
#
loop_
_entity.id
_entity.type
_entity.pdbx_description
1 polymer ?
#
loop_
_entity_poly.entity_id
_entity_poly.type
_entity_poly.pdbx_seq_one_letter_code
_entity_poly.pdbx_strand_id
1 'polypeptide(L)'
;MYDFSLQLLLAVFAVFILACLGYGIVRLRALRADAREEYADRASTKPASVRDVSEDEFVRLYVKSFAPRWAFYLAAGCAIAIGLSPVALVLIPAGYEQIWRATGAADWAGRGGYVFMFTVFFGVIAFGALPAFLLARLHHTRAPEPFTHALARARGEPIPEETGWRRRPKWARRARPDVDVEGGDTGRKDPAPDSDGSADGVGGGGSD
;
A
#
# COMPACT_ATOMS: atom_id res chain seq x y z
N MET A 1 -39.02 2.35 -16.02
CA MET A 1 -38.51 2.72 -14.67
C MET A 1 -37.10 2.18 -14.41
N TYR A 2 -36.78 0.93 -14.75
CA TYR A 2 -35.44 0.36 -14.56
C TYR A 2 -34.31 1.12 -15.27
N ASP A 3 -34.57 1.68 -16.45
CA ASP A 3 -33.54 2.42 -17.21
C ASP A 3 -33.07 3.68 -16.48
N PHE A 4 -33.99 4.41 -15.84
CA PHE A 4 -33.63 5.62 -15.09
C PHE A 4 -32.80 5.28 -13.84
N SER A 5 -33.19 4.24 -13.10
CA SER A 5 -32.43 3.80 -11.91
C SER A 5 -31.02 3.32 -12.27
N LEU A 6 -30.88 2.58 -13.38
CA LEU A 6 -29.57 2.14 -13.86
C LEU A 6 -28.70 3.33 -14.32
N GLN A 7 -29.27 4.25 -15.09
CA GLN A 7 -28.57 5.47 -15.52
C GLN A 7 -28.14 6.32 -14.33
N LEU A 8 -29.01 6.48 -13.33
CA LEU A 8 -28.68 7.21 -12.11
C LEU A 8 -27.54 6.55 -11.34
N LEU A 9 -27.57 5.21 -11.19
CA LEU A 9 -26.50 4.46 -10.54
C LEU A 9 -25.16 4.65 -11.27
N LEU A 10 -25.16 4.51 -12.60
CA LEU A 10 -23.97 4.69 -13.42
C LEU A 10 -23.45 6.13 -13.34
N ALA A 11 -24.35 7.13 -13.33
CA ALA A 11 -23.97 8.53 -13.17
C ALA A 11 -23.31 8.79 -11.82
N VAL A 12 -23.85 8.24 -10.72
CA VAL A 12 -23.24 8.35 -9.38
C VAL A 12 -21.84 7.77 -9.36
N PHE A 13 -21.64 6.57 -9.91
CA PHE A 13 -20.31 5.97 -9.99
C PHE A 13 -19.37 6.77 -10.89
N ALA A 14 -19.84 7.29 -12.03
CA ALA A 14 -19.05 8.13 -12.91
C ALA A 14 -18.56 9.39 -12.20
N VAL A 15 -19.45 10.10 -11.50
CA VAL A 15 -19.10 11.26 -10.68
C VAL A 15 -18.09 10.90 -9.60
N PHE A 16 -18.29 9.77 -8.90
CA PHE A 16 -17.36 9.31 -7.88
C PHE A 16 -15.95 8.99 -8.42
N ILE A 17 -15.88 8.30 -9.56
CA ILE A 17 -14.62 8.01 -10.26
C ILE A 17 -13.92 9.33 -10.65
N LEU A 18 -14.66 10.26 -11.26
CA LEU A 18 -14.13 11.57 -11.65
C LEU A 18 -13.66 12.39 -10.43
N ALA A 19 -14.38 12.33 -9.31
CA ALA A 19 -13.97 13.00 -8.07
C ALA A 19 -12.65 12.42 -7.52
N CYS A 20 -12.50 11.09 -7.50
CA CYS A 20 -11.26 10.43 -7.09
C CYS A 20 -10.08 10.82 -8.01
N LEU A 21 -10.28 10.81 -9.33
CA LEU A 21 -9.26 11.20 -10.30
C LEU A 21 -8.90 12.68 -10.18
N GLY A 22 -9.90 13.55 -10.06
CA GLY A 22 -9.73 14.99 -9.86
C GLY A 22 -8.93 15.27 -8.59
N TYR A 23 -9.30 14.65 -7.46
CA TYR A 23 -8.55 14.72 -6.21
C TYR A 23 -7.09 14.29 -6.40
N GLY A 24 -6.86 13.13 -7.03
CA GLY A 24 -5.52 12.60 -7.28
C GLY A 24 -4.67 13.55 -8.12
N ILE A 25 -5.22 14.11 -9.20
CA ILE A 25 -4.53 15.04 -10.09
C ILE A 25 -4.19 16.36 -9.37
N VAL A 26 -5.15 16.94 -8.64
CA VAL A 26 -4.93 18.18 -7.88
C VAL A 26 -3.84 17.99 -6.84
N ARG A 27 -3.88 16.89 -6.08
CA ARG A 27 -2.85 16.56 -5.08
C ARG A 27 -1.48 16.32 -5.71
N LEU A 28 -1.40 15.68 -6.87
CA LEU A 28 -0.13 15.51 -7.58
C LEU A 28 0.47 16.84 -8.05
N ARG A 29 -0.36 17.84 -8.37
CA ARG A 29 0.11 19.19 -8.71
C ARG A 29 0.63 19.92 -7.47
N ALA A 30 -0.13 19.88 -6.36
CA ALA A 30 0.29 20.46 -5.09
C ALA A 30 1.61 19.86 -4.60
N LEU A 31 1.73 18.52 -4.59
CA LEU A 31 2.96 17.83 -4.17
C LEU A 31 4.19 18.20 -4.99
N ARG A 32 4.03 18.55 -6.28
CA ARG A 32 5.16 19.03 -7.10
C ARG A 32 5.59 20.43 -6.71
N ALA A 33 4.66 21.30 -6.36
CA ALA A 33 4.98 22.65 -5.86
C ALA A 33 5.69 22.53 -4.50
N ASP A 34 5.09 21.79 -3.56
CA ASP A 34 5.66 21.55 -2.23
C ASP A 34 7.08 20.97 -2.31
N ALA A 35 7.32 20.03 -3.24
CA ALA A 35 8.64 19.42 -3.42
C ALA A 35 9.71 20.41 -3.92
N ARG A 36 9.33 21.37 -4.78
CA ARG A 36 10.25 22.40 -5.27
C ARG A 36 10.60 23.40 -4.19
N GLU A 37 9.58 23.80 -3.42
CA GLU A 37 9.76 24.68 -2.26
C GLU A 37 10.67 24.03 -1.21
N GLU A 38 10.44 22.75 -0.91
CA GLU A 38 11.29 22.01 0.04
C GLU A 38 12.71 21.79 -0.49
N TYR A 39 12.89 21.57 -1.79
CA TYR A 39 14.23 21.50 -2.39
C TYR A 39 14.96 22.84 -2.27
N ALA A 40 14.31 23.96 -2.59
CA ALA A 40 14.88 25.29 -2.49
C ALA A 40 15.27 25.64 -1.04
N ASP A 41 14.40 25.31 -0.07
CA ASP A 41 14.71 25.48 1.36
C ASP A 41 15.92 24.63 1.76
N ARG A 42 15.92 23.33 1.44
CA ARG A 42 17.03 22.43 1.78
C ARG A 42 18.35 22.82 1.11
N ALA A 43 18.31 23.32 -0.12
CA ALA A 43 19.50 23.82 -0.80
C ALA A 43 20.14 25.01 -0.05
N SER A 44 19.32 25.83 0.61
CA SER A 44 19.79 27.00 1.37
C SER A 44 20.16 26.67 2.83
N THR A 45 19.37 25.87 3.54
CA THR A 45 19.52 25.63 4.98
C THR A 45 20.30 24.37 5.31
N LYS A 46 20.20 23.32 4.47
CA LYS A 46 20.78 21.99 4.70
C LYS A 46 21.33 21.39 3.38
N PRO A 47 22.31 22.04 2.73
CA PRO A 47 22.77 21.63 1.39
C PRO A 47 23.28 20.19 1.34
N ALA A 48 23.82 19.66 2.44
CA ALA A 48 24.23 18.26 2.56
C ALA A 48 23.07 17.27 2.33
N SER A 49 21.83 17.66 2.63
CA SER A 49 20.65 16.78 2.51
C SER A 49 20.21 16.53 1.06
N VAL A 50 20.61 17.40 0.13
CA VAL A 50 20.28 17.35 -1.31
C VAL A 50 21.53 17.29 -2.20
N ARG A 51 22.71 17.12 -1.60
CA ARG A 51 23.98 17.03 -2.32
C ARG A 51 23.90 15.94 -3.40
N ASP A 52 24.40 16.24 -4.59
CA ASP A 52 24.45 15.32 -5.74
C ASP A 52 23.08 14.88 -6.28
N VAL A 53 21.98 15.52 -5.85
CA VAL A 53 20.62 15.25 -6.33
C VAL A 53 20.07 16.49 -7.03
N SER A 54 19.64 16.33 -8.28
CA SER A 54 19.00 17.44 -9.01
C SER A 54 17.59 17.72 -8.48
N GLU A 55 17.10 18.95 -8.69
CA GLU A 55 15.73 19.33 -8.33
C GLU A 55 14.69 18.39 -8.96
N ASP A 56 14.83 18.07 -10.25
CA ASP A 56 13.93 17.17 -10.97
C ASP A 56 13.92 15.76 -10.37
N GLU A 57 15.08 15.26 -9.96
CA GLU A 57 15.18 13.98 -9.27
C GLU A 57 14.53 14.04 -7.89
N PHE A 58 14.80 15.08 -7.11
CA PHE A 58 14.18 15.29 -5.80
C PHE A 58 12.65 15.31 -5.90
N VAL A 59 12.10 16.13 -6.80
CA VAL A 59 10.66 16.25 -7.04
C VAL A 59 10.05 14.92 -7.45
N ARG A 60 10.73 14.17 -8.33
CA ARG A 60 10.27 12.84 -8.76
C ARG A 60 10.21 11.86 -7.59
N LEU A 61 11.24 11.83 -6.74
CA LEU A 61 11.29 10.95 -5.57
C LEU A 61 10.22 11.35 -4.54
N TYR A 62 10.08 12.64 -4.28
CA TYR A 62 9.09 13.19 -3.35
C TYR A 62 7.67 12.81 -3.76
N VAL A 63 7.29 13.10 -5.01
CA VAL A 63 5.97 12.77 -5.55
C VAL A 63 5.73 11.25 -5.53
N LYS A 64 6.75 10.44 -5.88
CA LYS A 64 6.62 8.98 -5.85
C LYS A 64 6.33 8.45 -4.44
N SER A 65 6.92 9.04 -3.41
CA SER A 65 6.75 8.63 -2.01
C SER A 65 5.41 9.10 -1.42
N PHE A 66 4.93 10.29 -1.79
CA PHE A 66 3.74 10.90 -1.16
C PHE A 66 2.47 10.93 -2.03
N ALA A 67 2.50 10.44 -3.27
CA ALA A 67 1.33 10.43 -4.14
C ALA A 67 0.11 9.74 -3.50
N PRO A 68 -1.12 10.30 -3.63
CA PRO A 68 -2.34 9.72 -3.09
C PRO A 68 -2.85 8.55 -3.95
N ARG A 69 -2.10 7.45 -3.93
CA ARG A 69 -2.31 6.31 -4.82
C ARG A 69 -3.68 5.65 -4.64
N TRP A 70 -4.17 5.64 -3.40
CA TRP A 70 -5.48 5.08 -3.05
C TRP A 70 -6.60 5.62 -3.97
N ALA A 71 -6.55 6.90 -4.34
CA ALA A 71 -7.59 7.52 -5.17
C ALA A 71 -7.64 6.90 -6.57
N PHE A 72 -6.48 6.62 -7.16
CA PHE A 72 -6.38 5.95 -8.47
C PHE A 72 -6.78 4.48 -8.39
N TYR A 73 -6.39 3.76 -7.33
CA TYR A 73 -6.79 2.36 -7.14
C TYR A 73 -8.30 2.24 -6.90
N LEU A 74 -8.90 3.17 -6.17
CA LEU A 74 -10.33 3.19 -5.91
C LEU A 74 -11.13 3.50 -7.20
N ALA A 75 -10.70 4.53 -7.95
CA ALA A 75 -11.26 4.85 -9.26
C ALA A 75 -11.18 3.65 -10.23
N ALA A 76 -10.00 3.00 -10.31
CA ALA A 76 -9.81 1.82 -11.13
C ALA A 76 -10.69 0.65 -10.68
N GLY A 77 -10.81 0.42 -9.36
CA GLY A 77 -11.68 -0.62 -8.80
C GLY A 77 -13.14 -0.44 -9.18
N CYS A 78 -13.67 0.77 -9.05
CA CYS A 78 -15.03 1.09 -9.47
C CYS A 78 -15.23 0.90 -10.97
N ALA A 79 -14.30 1.40 -11.80
CA ALA A 79 -14.38 1.24 -13.25
C ALA A 79 -14.38 -0.24 -13.67
N ILE A 80 -13.49 -1.05 -13.07
CA ILE A 80 -13.42 -2.49 -13.33
C ILE A 80 -14.71 -3.18 -12.88
N ALA A 81 -15.25 -2.85 -11.70
CA ALA A 81 -16.49 -3.43 -11.21
C ALA A 81 -17.67 -3.17 -12.17
N ILE A 82 -17.80 -1.93 -12.67
CA ILE A 82 -18.84 -1.57 -13.65
C ILE A 82 -18.67 -2.37 -14.95
N GLY A 83 -17.44 -2.42 -15.49
CA GLY A 83 -17.16 -3.12 -16.74
C GLY A 83 -17.33 -4.64 -16.63
N LEU A 84 -16.96 -5.22 -15.48
CA LEU A 84 -17.05 -6.66 -15.25
C LEU A 84 -18.44 -7.15 -14.85
N SER A 85 -19.31 -6.27 -14.34
CA SER A 85 -20.67 -6.63 -13.95
C SER A 85 -21.49 -7.30 -15.07
N PRO A 86 -21.62 -6.72 -16.29
CA PRO A 86 -22.37 -7.38 -17.36
C PRO A 86 -21.70 -8.69 -17.81
N VAL A 87 -20.36 -8.75 -17.77
CA VAL A 87 -19.61 -9.97 -18.10
C VAL A 87 -19.93 -11.09 -17.11
N ALA A 88 -19.95 -10.79 -15.81
CA ALA A 88 -20.31 -11.74 -14.76
C ALA A 88 -21.71 -12.31 -14.96
N LEU A 89 -22.68 -11.42 -15.24
CA LEU A 89 -24.09 -11.79 -15.45
C LEU A 89 -24.31 -12.66 -16.68
N VAL A 90 -23.39 -12.69 -17.64
CA VAL A 90 -23.43 -13.59 -18.80
C VAL A 90 -22.66 -14.88 -18.53
N LEU A 91 -21.42 -14.78 -18.05
CA LEU A 91 -20.52 -15.92 -17.92
C LEU A 91 -20.95 -16.88 -16.80
N ILE A 92 -21.43 -16.38 -15.67
CA ILE A 92 -21.77 -17.24 -14.53
C ILE A 92 -22.98 -18.13 -14.83
N PRO A 93 -24.13 -17.60 -15.32
CA PRO A 93 -25.25 -18.45 -15.71
C PRO A 93 -24.88 -19.42 -16.83
N ALA A 94 -24.09 -18.98 -17.81
CA ALA A 94 -23.65 -19.83 -18.91
C ALA A 94 -22.77 -20.99 -18.42
N GLY A 95 -21.80 -20.69 -17.55
CA GLY A 95 -20.93 -21.71 -16.95
C GLY A 95 -21.72 -22.71 -16.10
N TYR A 96 -22.66 -22.22 -15.29
CA TYR A 96 -23.54 -23.09 -14.51
C TYR A 96 -24.35 -24.02 -15.40
N GLU A 97 -24.96 -23.50 -16.46
CA GLU A 97 -25.79 -24.29 -17.39
C GLU A 97 -25.00 -25.45 -18.01
N GLN A 98 -23.72 -25.21 -18.37
CA GLN A 98 -22.86 -26.27 -18.89
C GLN A 98 -22.58 -27.35 -17.84
N ILE A 99 -22.29 -26.95 -16.60
CA ILE A 99 -22.04 -27.88 -15.49
C ILE A 99 -23.30 -28.70 -15.18
N TRP A 100 -24.45 -28.05 -15.10
CA TRP A 100 -25.73 -28.72 -14.83
C TRP A 100 -26.06 -29.77 -15.91
N ARG A 101 -25.95 -29.41 -17.20
CA ARG A 101 -26.17 -30.35 -18.31
C ARG A 101 -25.18 -31.50 -18.31
N ALA A 102 -23.91 -31.23 -18.04
CA ALA A 102 -22.86 -32.25 -18.03
C ALA A 102 -23.02 -33.26 -16.88
N THR A 103 -23.56 -32.83 -15.75
CA THR A 103 -23.74 -33.68 -14.57
C THR A 103 -25.03 -34.49 -14.58
N GLY A 104 -25.98 -34.18 -15.48
CA GLY A 104 -27.29 -34.84 -15.51
C GLY A 104 -28.10 -34.63 -14.21
N ALA A 105 -27.80 -33.55 -13.48
CA ALA A 105 -28.49 -33.25 -12.23
C ALA A 105 -29.97 -32.94 -12.49
N ALA A 106 -30.80 -33.22 -11.48
CA ALA A 106 -32.25 -33.08 -11.60
C ALA A 106 -32.71 -31.65 -11.90
N ASP A 107 -33.90 -31.51 -12.50
CA ASP A 107 -34.43 -30.23 -13.00
C ASP A 107 -34.63 -29.16 -11.92
N TRP A 108 -34.80 -29.55 -10.66
CA TRP A 108 -34.88 -28.60 -9.54
C TRP A 108 -33.56 -27.84 -9.31
N ALA A 109 -32.45 -28.34 -9.83
CA ALA A 109 -31.16 -27.64 -9.87
C ALA A 109 -30.97 -26.82 -11.16
N GLY A 110 -31.91 -26.85 -12.10
CA GLY A 110 -31.85 -26.06 -13.33
C GLY A 110 -32.05 -24.55 -13.11
N ARG A 111 -32.26 -23.81 -14.20
CA ARG A 111 -32.28 -22.32 -14.23
C ARG A 111 -33.32 -21.64 -13.34
N GLY A 112 -34.34 -22.36 -12.86
CA GLY A 112 -35.34 -21.86 -11.90
C GLY A 112 -35.08 -22.27 -10.45
N GLY A 113 -34.06 -23.09 -10.22
CA GLY A 113 -33.76 -23.70 -8.92
C GLY A 113 -33.01 -22.79 -7.96
N TYR A 114 -33.12 -23.09 -6.67
CA TYR A 114 -32.35 -22.40 -5.62
C TYR A 114 -30.84 -22.54 -5.81
N VAL A 115 -30.36 -23.68 -6.32
CA VAL A 115 -28.93 -23.92 -6.58
C VAL A 115 -28.39 -22.97 -7.65
N PHE A 116 -29.17 -22.74 -8.72
CA PHE A 116 -28.83 -21.76 -9.74
C PHE A 116 -28.77 -20.35 -9.14
N MET A 117 -29.80 -19.92 -8.42
CA MET A 117 -29.83 -18.58 -7.81
C MET A 117 -28.67 -18.36 -6.83
N PHE A 118 -28.36 -19.36 -6.00
CA PHE A 118 -27.22 -19.34 -5.08
C PHE A 118 -25.90 -19.23 -5.84
N THR A 119 -25.73 -20.03 -6.90
CA THR A 119 -24.50 -20.02 -7.70
C THR A 119 -24.31 -18.70 -8.43
N VAL A 120 -25.37 -18.11 -8.98
CA VAL A 120 -25.29 -16.79 -9.62
C VAL A 120 -24.93 -15.72 -8.59
N PHE A 121 -25.56 -15.71 -7.42
CA PHE A 121 -25.27 -14.75 -6.36
C PHE A 121 -23.81 -14.83 -5.89
N PHE A 122 -23.36 -16.00 -5.44
CA PHE A 122 -21.98 -16.17 -4.97
C PHE A 122 -20.96 -16.08 -6.09
N GLY A 123 -21.32 -16.51 -7.30
CA GLY A 123 -20.48 -16.33 -8.48
C GLY A 123 -20.22 -14.86 -8.77
N VAL A 124 -21.24 -14.00 -8.72
CA VAL A 124 -21.09 -12.56 -8.96
C VAL A 124 -20.21 -11.93 -7.88
N ILE A 125 -20.41 -12.31 -6.61
CA ILE A 125 -19.55 -11.87 -5.51
C ILE A 125 -18.11 -12.30 -5.72
N ALA A 126 -17.86 -13.58 -6.04
CA ALA A 126 -16.51 -14.10 -6.26
C ALA A 126 -15.84 -13.43 -7.46
N PHE A 127 -16.58 -13.22 -8.55
CA PHE A 127 -16.09 -12.56 -9.75
C PHE A 127 -15.73 -11.09 -9.50
N GLY A 128 -16.49 -10.39 -8.64
CA GLY A 128 -16.17 -9.03 -8.19
C GLY A 128 -15.04 -8.97 -7.14
N ALA A 129 -14.89 -9.99 -6.30
CA ALA A 129 -13.85 -10.05 -5.28
C ALA A 129 -12.44 -10.25 -5.89
N LEU A 130 -12.34 -10.98 -7.01
CA LEU A 130 -11.06 -11.21 -7.70
C LEU A 130 -10.33 -9.90 -8.10
N PRO A 131 -10.92 -8.96 -8.86
CA PRO A 131 -10.25 -7.71 -9.20
C PRO A 131 -9.97 -6.84 -7.97
N ALA A 132 -10.85 -6.84 -6.96
CA ALA A 132 -10.58 -6.14 -5.69
C ALA A 132 -9.33 -6.70 -4.99
N PHE A 133 -9.20 -8.02 -4.91
CA PHE A 133 -8.01 -8.69 -4.39
C PHE A 133 -6.74 -8.33 -5.20
N LEU A 134 -6.83 -8.35 -6.53
CA LEU A 134 -5.70 -8.00 -7.39
C LEU A 134 -5.26 -6.54 -7.21
N LEU A 135 -6.21 -5.60 -7.12
CA LEU A 135 -5.89 -4.19 -6.87
C LEU A 135 -5.32 -3.97 -5.48
N ALA A 136 -5.86 -4.61 -4.45
CA ALA A 136 -5.32 -4.55 -3.09
C ALA A 136 -3.89 -5.11 -3.05
N ARG A 137 -3.66 -6.27 -3.68
CA ARG A 137 -2.33 -6.87 -3.81
C ARG A 137 -1.39 -5.94 -4.56
N LEU A 138 -1.81 -5.34 -5.67
CA LEU A 138 -0.99 -4.39 -6.43
C LEU A 138 -0.67 -3.12 -5.62
N HIS A 139 -1.63 -2.63 -4.84
CA HIS A 139 -1.44 -1.49 -3.95
C HIS A 139 -0.36 -1.78 -2.90
N HIS A 140 -0.45 -2.93 -2.23
CA HIS A 140 0.52 -3.33 -1.20
C HIS A 140 1.89 -3.73 -1.76
N THR A 141 1.94 -4.46 -2.87
CA THR A 141 3.21 -4.90 -3.49
C THR A 141 3.97 -3.76 -4.12
N ARG A 142 3.27 -2.74 -4.62
CA ARG A 142 3.90 -1.54 -5.16
C ARG A 142 4.02 -0.43 -4.12
N ALA A 143 3.92 -0.71 -2.81
CA ALA A 143 4.04 0.32 -1.79
C ALA A 143 5.32 1.16 -2.02
N PRO A 144 5.21 2.50 -2.04
CA PRO A 144 6.35 3.33 -2.34
C PRO A 144 7.39 3.18 -1.23
N GLU A 145 8.64 3.34 -1.63
CA GLU A 145 9.73 3.43 -0.67
C GLU A 145 9.62 4.73 0.15
N PRO A 146 9.96 4.70 1.45
CA PRO A 146 10.07 5.91 2.26
C PRO A 146 10.99 6.95 1.60
N PHE A 147 10.58 8.21 1.63
CA PHE A 147 11.29 9.29 0.96
C PHE A 147 12.76 9.40 1.38
N THR A 148 13.06 9.22 2.67
CA THR A 148 14.43 9.26 3.21
C THR A 148 15.34 8.20 2.61
N HIS A 149 14.84 6.98 2.38
CA HIS A 149 15.60 5.90 1.76
C HIS A 149 15.81 6.14 0.27
N ALA A 150 14.76 6.60 -0.41
CA ALA A 150 14.82 6.94 -1.82
C ALA A 150 15.85 8.07 -2.08
N LEU A 151 15.86 9.09 -1.20
CA LEU A 151 16.81 10.20 -1.24
C LEU A 151 18.23 9.75 -0.86
N ALA A 152 18.41 8.92 0.17
CA ALA A 152 19.73 8.36 0.53
C ALA A 152 20.31 7.54 -0.64
N ARG A 153 19.49 6.71 -1.30
CA ARG A 153 19.93 5.96 -2.48
C ARG A 153 20.35 6.89 -3.62
N ALA A 154 19.58 7.94 -3.90
CA ALA A 154 19.91 8.90 -4.95
C ALA A 154 21.26 9.60 -4.68
N ARG A 155 21.60 9.82 -3.41
CA ARG A 155 22.90 10.38 -2.98
C ARG A 155 24.05 9.39 -2.93
N GLY A 156 23.80 8.10 -3.18
CA GLY A 156 24.81 7.04 -3.01
C GLY A 156 25.17 6.77 -1.54
N GLU A 157 24.37 7.24 -0.58
CA GLU A 157 24.58 6.98 0.84
C GLU A 157 24.06 5.58 1.23
N PRO A 158 24.68 4.91 2.22
CA PRO A 158 24.15 3.67 2.76
C PRO A 158 22.75 3.90 3.32
N ILE A 159 21.81 3.02 2.95
CA ILE A 159 20.41 3.11 3.37
C ILE A 159 20.36 3.04 4.91
N PRO A 160 19.77 4.03 5.60
CA PRO A 160 19.65 4.00 7.05
C PRO A 160 18.89 2.75 7.51
N GLU A 161 19.57 1.83 8.20
CA GLU A 161 18.97 0.56 8.66
C GLU A 161 17.94 0.76 9.78
N GLU A 162 17.92 1.95 10.39
CA GLU A 162 17.20 2.22 11.64
C GLU A 162 15.71 2.57 11.46
N THR A 163 15.28 3.07 10.30
CA THR A 163 13.90 3.53 10.14
C THR A 163 12.98 2.40 9.65
N GLY A 164 12.48 1.60 10.59
CA GLY A 164 11.10 1.09 10.71
C GLY A 164 10.36 0.36 9.56
N TRP A 165 10.80 0.38 8.30
CA TRP A 165 9.95 -0.01 7.18
C TRP A 165 9.63 -1.52 7.15
N ARG A 166 10.60 -2.36 7.53
CA ARG A 166 10.39 -3.73 7.99
C ARG A 166 11.54 -4.06 8.92
N ARG A 167 11.28 -4.25 10.22
CA ARG A 167 12.29 -4.80 11.13
C ARG A 167 12.73 -6.13 10.52
N ARG A 168 13.93 -6.20 9.91
CA ARG A 168 14.45 -7.47 9.38
C ARG A 168 14.28 -8.51 10.48
N PRO A 169 13.61 -9.64 10.22
CA PRO A 169 13.46 -10.67 11.24
C PRO A 169 14.88 -11.05 11.70
N LYS A 170 15.04 -11.28 13.01
CA LYS A 170 16.36 -11.30 13.68
C LYS A 170 17.37 -12.24 13.00
N TRP A 171 16.90 -13.28 12.34
CA TRP A 171 17.71 -14.24 11.58
C TRP A 171 18.36 -13.65 10.31
N ALA A 172 17.68 -12.74 9.59
CA ALA A 172 18.19 -12.13 8.35
C ALA A 172 19.21 -11.00 8.59
N ARG A 173 19.41 -10.61 9.86
CA ARG A 173 20.47 -9.68 10.27
C ARG A 173 21.81 -10.38 10.44
N ARG A 174 21.80 -11.67 10.81
CA ARG A 174 23.00 -12.48 11.04
C ARG A 174 23.64 -13.02 9.76
N ALA A 175 22.96 -12.88 8.62
CA ALA A 175 23.38 -13.43 7.34
C ALA A 175 24.23 -12.46 6.49
N ARG A 176 24.63 -11.31 7.03
CA ARG A 176 25.68 -10.50 6.40
C ARG A 176 27.01 -11.14 6.85
N PRO A 177 27.80 -11.72 5.94
CA PRO A 177 29.20 -11.96 6.25
C PRO A 177 29.79 -10.59 6.56
N ASP A 178 30.39 -10.45 7.73
CA ASP A 178 31.29 -9.33 7.97
C ASP A 178 32.27 -9.34 6.80
N VAL A 179 32.30 -8.24 6.05
CA VAL A 179 33.44 -8.02 5.16
C VAL A 179 34.58 -7.83 6.15
N ASP A 180 35.52 -8.76 6.16
CA ASP A 180 36.73 -8.65 6.96
C ASP A 180 37.39 -7.31 6.62
N VAL A 181 37.12 -6.30 7.44
CA VAL A 181 37.98 -5.13 7.52
C VAL A 181 39.18 -5.64 8.29
N GLU A 182 40.12 -6.22 7.54
CA GLU A 182 41.45 -6.48 8.06
C GLU A 182 42.03 -5.16 8.59
N GLY A 183 42.35 -5.16 9.89
CA GLY A 183 43.35 -4.27 10.46
C GLY A 183 42.81 -3.08 11.24
N GLY A 184 42.66 -3.25 12.55
CA GLY A 184 42.47 -2.11 13.44
C GLY A 184 42.15 -2.47 14.89
N ASP A 185 42.93 -3.36 15.49
CA ASP A 185 42.95 -3.58 16.94
C ASP A 185 43.14 -2.25 17.69
N THR A 186 42.10 -1.82 18.42
CA THR A 186 42.30 -0.95 19.58
C THR A 186 41.48 -1.51 20.73
N GLY A 187 42.13 -2.41 21.49
CA GLY A 187 41.64 -2.95 22.74
C GLY A 187 40.97 -1.92 23.63
N ARG A 188 39.67 -2.11 23.84
CA ARG A 188 38.93 -1.51 24.94
C ARG A 188 38.51 -2.63 25.90
N LYS A 189 39.27 -2.77 26.99
CA LYS A 189 38.81 -3.49 28.18
C LYS A 189 37.79 -2.61 28.89
N ASP A 190 36.50 -2.92 28.73
CA ASP A 190 35.50 -2.37 29.63
C ASP A 190 35.53 -3.19 30.93
N PRO A 191 35.63 -2.54 32.11
CA PRO A 191 35.58 -3.24 33.39
C PRO A 191 34.15 -3.71 33.70
N ALA A 192 34.08 -4.82 34.44
CA ALA A 192 32.86 -5.52 34.83
C ALA A 192 31.87 -4.62 35.60
N PRO A 193 30.55 -4.87 35.50
CA PRO A 193 29.56 -4.15 36.28
C PRO A 193 29.61 -4.59 37.75
N ASP A 194 29.87 -3.64 38.63
CA ASP A 194 29.75 -3.79 40.08
C ASP A 194 28.30 -4.13 40.45
N SER A 195 28.13 -5.33 41.00
CA SER A 195 26.95 -5.75 41.74
C SER A 195 27.22 -5.56 43.23
N ASP A 196 26.56 -4.59 43.85
CA ASP A 196 26.28 -4.43 45.29
C ASP A 196 25.58 -3.06 45.43
N GLY A 197 24.51 -2.80 46.17
CA GLY A 197 23.76 -3.51 47.18
C GLY A 197 22.94 -2.45 47.96
N SER A 198 21.82 -2.87 48.56
CA SER A 198 21.11 -2.21 49.69
C SER A 198 20.41 -0.85 49.43
N ALA A 199 19.08 -0.73 49.52
CA ALA A 199 18.18 -0.78 50.70
C ALA A 199 18.09 0.57 51.46
N ASP A 200 16.87 0.85 51.93
CA ASP A 200 16.38 1.98 52.74
C ASP A 200 16.03 3.24 51.92
N GLY A 201 14.85 3.87 52.01
CA GLY A 201 13.79 3.87 53.01
C GLY A 201 13.25 5.33 53.08
N VAL A 202 12.03 5.52 53.61
CA VAL A 202 11.40 6.82 53.98
C VAL A 202 10.84 7.63 52.77
N GLY A 203 9.62 8.15 52.71
CA GLY A 203 8.57 8.42 53.70
C GLY A 203 8.02 9.85 53.45
N GLY A 204 6.70 10.05 53.57
CA GLY A 204 6.01 11.36 53.54
C GLY A 204 5.36 11.67 52.18
N GLY A 205 4.03 11.73 52.05
CA GLY A 205 3.11 12.77 52.57
C GLY A 205 2.86 13.76 51.42
N GLY A 206 1.67 14.18 50.99
CA GLY A 206 0.31 14.23 51.51
C GLY A 206 -0.32 15.51 50.90
N SER A 207 -1.63 15.51 50.57
CA SER A 207 -2.49 16.69 50.25
C SER A 207 -2.11 17.55 49.01
N ASP A 208 -2.98 17.98 48.11
CA ASP A 208 -4.46 18.13 48.03
C ASP A 208 -4.96 17.84 46.61
#